data_AF-E6QT25-F1
#
_entry.id   AF-E6QT25-F1
#
_cell.length_a   1.000
_cell.length_b   1.000
_cell.length_c   1.000
_cell.angle_alpha   90.00
_cell.angle_beta   90.00
_cell.angle_gamma   90.00
#
_symmetry.space_group_name_H-M   'P 1'
#
loop_
_entity.id
_entity.type
_entity.pdbx_description
1 polymer ?
#
loop_
_entity_poly.entity_id
_entity_poly.type
_entity_poly.pdbx_seq_one_letter_code
_entity_poly.pdbx_strand_id
1 'polypeptide(L)'
;MADIEERQYWKQYQSAYQDCLAGTSTTAAPWYAIPADDKENARLMVAAVVLHTLRELKLEYPKMSDERLAELQTIRAKLAHQ
;
A
#
# COMPACT_ATOMS: atom_id res chain seq x y z
N MET A 1 -8.57 25.44 -18.21
CA MET A 1 -8.31 25.11 -19.63
C MET A 1 -7.24 24.05 -19.80
N ALA A 2 -6.15 24.09 -19.02
CA ALA A 2 -5.00 23.18 -19.16
C ALA A 2 -5.37 21.69 -19.34
N ASP A 3 -6.22 21.10 -18.48
CA ASP A 3 -6.58 19.66 -18.61
C ASP A 3 -7.26 19.30 -19.94
N ILE A 4 -8.03 20.24 -20.51
CA ILE A 4 -8.69 20.05 -21.80
C ILE A 4 -7.66 20.12 -22.93
N GLU A 5 -6.68 21.01 -22.82
CA GLU A 5 -5.55 21.09 -23.74
C GLU A 5 -4.70 19.81 -23.66
N GLU A 6 -4.46 19.27 -22.46
CA GLU A 6 -3.72 18.02 -22.29
C GLU A 6 -4.44 16.81 -22.91
N ARG A 7 -5.78 16.82 -22.86
CA ARG A 7 -6.59 15.73 -23.44
C ARG A 7 -6.38 15.56 -24.94
N GLN A 8 -5.96 16.60 -25.66
CA GLN A 8 -5.64 16.48 -27.09
C GLN A 8 -4.45 15.55 -27.35
N TYR A 9 -3.57 15.36 -26.35
CA TYR A 9 -2.40 14.49 -26.41
C TYR A 9 -2.64 13.07 -25.89
N TRP A 10 -3.91 12.65 -25.76
CA TRP A 10 -4.27 11.34 -25.19
C TRP A 10 -3.53 10.15 -25.83
N LYS A 11 -3.33 10.17 -27.16
CA LYS A 11 -2.59 9.10 -27.85
C LYS A 11 -1.11 9.08 -27.47
N GLN A 12 -0.50 10.25 -27.34
CA GLN A 12 0.90 10.41 -26.94
C GLN A 12 1.10 9.95 -25.50
N TYR A 13 0.20 10.32 -24.58
CA TYR A 13 0.24 9.82 -23.21
C TYR A 13 0.11 8.30 -23.14
N GLN A 14 -0.82 7.69 -23.88
CA GLN A 14 -0.95 6.23 -23.92
C GLN A 14 0.34 5.54 -24.40
N SER A 15 0.98 6.05 -25.45
CA SER A 15 2.26 5.52 -25.93
C SER A 15 3.35 5.64 -24.86
N ALA A 16 3.47 6.81 -24.22
CA ALA A 16 4.46 7.05 -23.17
C ALA A 16 4.25 6.14 -21.95
N TYR A 17 3.01 5.93 -21.52
CA TYR A 17 2.68 4.98 -20.45
C TYR A 17 3.00 3.54 -20.85
N GLN A 18 2.69 3.11 -22.08
CA GLN A 18 3.03 1.78 -22.58
C GLN A 18 4.53 1.53 -22.56
N ASP A 19 5.33 2.48 -23.08
CA ASP A 19 6.78 2.39 -23.10
C ASP A 19 7.36 2.33 -21.67
N CYS A 20 6.85 3.17 -20.77
CA CYS A 20 7.24 3.17 -19.36
C CYS A 20 6.95 1.83 -18.68
N LEU A 21 5.72 1.33 -18.80
CA LEU A 21 5.30 0.07 -18.17
C LEU A 21 6.08 -1.13 -18.72
N ALA A 22 6.27 -1.20 -20.04
CA ALA A 22 7.03 -2.26 -20.69
C ALA A 22 8.54 -2.21 -20.35
N GLY A 23 9.10 -1.01 -20.23
CA GLY A 23 10.53 -0.82 -19.97
C GLY A 23 10.94 -0.88 -18.51
N THR A 24 10.01 -0.71 -17.55
CA THR A 24 10.36 -0.53 -16.12
C THR A 24 9.66 -1.48 -15.16
N SER A 25 8.62 -2.21 -15.57
CA SER A 25 7.98 -3.20 -14.71
C SER A 25 8.83 -4.45 -14.57
N THR A 26 9.29 -4.75 -13.35
CA THR A 26 10.14 -5.92 -13.06
C THR A 26 9.54 -6.78 -11.96
N THR A 27 10.04 -8.01 -11.78
CA THR A 27 9.56 -8.89 -10.69
C THR A 27 9.78 -8.27 -9.31
N ALA A 28 10.87 -7.52 -9.10
CA ALA A 28 11.17 -6.88 -7.82
C ALA A 28 10.42 -5.55 -7.61
N ALA A 29 10.04 -4.87 -8.70
CA ALA A 29 9.32 -3.60 -8.68
C ALA A 29 8.25 -3.60 -9.79
N PRO A 30 7.12 -4.29 -9.58
CA PRO A 30 6.08 -4.43 -10.60
C PRO A 30 5.19 -3.18 -10.68
N TRP A 31 4.78 -2.83 -11.90
CA TRP A 31 3.66 -1.92 -12.13
C TRP A 31 2.34 -2.69 -12.26
N TYR A 32 1.24 -2.07 -11.82
CA TYR A 32 -0.12 -2.61 -11.95
C TYR A 32 -1.02 -1.61 -12.69
N ALA A 33 -1.64 -2.03 -13.80
CA ALA A 33 -2.64 -1.24 -14.50
C ALA A 33 -4.03 -1.50 -13.89
N ILE A 34 -4.57 -0.52 -13.14
CA ILE A 34 -5.85 -0.63 -12.44
C ILE A 34 -6.96 0.07 -13.24
N PRO A 35 -8.08 -0.62 -13.58
CA PRO A 35 -9.27 0.03 -14.13
C PRO A 35 -9.81 1.09 -13.16
N ALA A 36 -9.91 2.34 -13.62
CA ALA A 36 -10.16 3.49 -12.75
C ALA A 36 -11.54 4.16 -12.93
N ASP A 37 -12.36 3.69 -13.87
CA ASP A 37 -13.68 4.27 -14.15
C ASP A 37 -14.65 4.13 -12.95
N ASP A 38 -14.57 2.99 -12.25
CA ASP A 38 -15.24 2.77 -10.96
C ASP A 38 -14.26 3.02 -9.81
N LYS A 39 -14.50 4.09 -9.06
CA LYS A 39 -13.62 4.53 -7.97
C LYS A 39 -13.60 3.58 -6.79
N GLU A 40 -14.72 2.91 -6.46
CA GLU A 40 -14.77 2.00 -5.31
C GLU A 40 -13.97 0.74 -5.62
N ASN A 41 -14.18 0.17 -6.82
CA ASN A 41 -13.43 -0.98 -7.29
C ASN A 41 -11.93 -0.67 -7.47
N ALA A 42 -11.58 0.49 -8.02
CA ALA A 42 -10.18 0.90 -8.15
C ALA A 42 -9.46 0.96 -6.79
N ARG A 43 -10.12 1.55 -5.77
CA ARG A 43 -9.59 1.62 -4.40
C ARG A 43 -9.44 0.24 -3.77
N LEU A 44 -10.43 -0.63 -3.98
CA LEU A 44 -10.38 -2.01 -3.51
C LEU A 44 -9.19 -2.77 -4.12
N MET A 45 -8.99 -2.66 -5.43
CA MET A 45 -7.88 -3.32 -6.13
C MET A 45 -6.52 -2.83 -5.62
N VAL A 46 -6.33 -1.51 -5.48
CA VAL A 46 -5.09 -0.94 -4.93
C VAL A 46 -4.84 -1.44 -3.51
N ALA A 47 -5.87 -1.42 -2.64
CA ALA A 47 -5.74 -1.91 -1.27
C ALA A 47 -5.38 -3.41 -1.22
N ALA A 48 -5.97 -4.21 -2.11
CA ALA A 48 -5.68 -5.65 -2.20
C ALA A 48 -4.23 -5.91 -2.62
N VAL A 49 -3.70 -5.17 -3.61
CA VAL A 49 -2.30 -5.28 -4.04
C VAL A 49 -1.36 -4.95 -2.88
N VAL A 50 -1.54 -3.80 -2.23
CA VAL A 50 -0.68 -3.38 -1.09
C VAL A 50 -0.75 -4.40 0.05
N LEU A 51 -1.94 -4.87 0.41
CA LEU A 51 -2.14 -5.86 1.46
C LEU A 51 -1.45 -7.18 1.13
N HIS A 52 -1.56 -7.66 -0.11
CA HIS A 52 -0.90 -8.89 -0.54
C HIS A 52 0.62 -8.77 -0.43
N THR A 53 1.21 -7.71 -0.98
CA THR A 53 2.65 -7.45 -0.91
C THR A 53 3.17 -7.40 0.53
N LEU A 54 2.44 -6.72 1.43
CA LEU A 54 2.85 -6.64 2.83
C LEU A 54 2.70 -7.97 3.58
N ARG A 55 1.74 -8.82 3.19
CA ARG A 55 1.59 -10.16 3.78
C ARG A 55 2.75 -11.08 3.44
N GLU A 56 3.35 -10.95 2.26
CA GLU A 56 4.52 -11.75 1.86
C GLU A 56 5.74 -11.51 2.76
N LEU A 57 5.82 -10.33 3.39
CA LEU A 57 6.88 -10.00 4.36
C LEU A 57 6.76 -10.76 5.69
N LYS A 58 5.61 -11.43 5.95
CA LYS A 58 5.34 -12.20 7.17
C LYS A 58 5.63 -11.38 8.44
N LEU A 59 5.15 -10.14 8.46
CA LEU A 59 5.31 -9.25 9.59
C LEU A 59 4.56 -9.80 10.80
N GLU A 60 5.25 -9.88 11.94
CA GLU A 60 4.67 -10.26 13.22
C GLU A 60 4.96 -9.15 14.24
N TYR A 61 4.05 -8.96 15.19
CA TYR A 61 4.35 -8.14 16.35
C TYR A 61 5.48 -8.79 17.17
N PRO A 62 6.36 -7.99 17.78
CA PRO A 62 7.41 -8.54 18.63
C PRO A 62 6.80 -9.33 19.79
N LYS A 63 7.37 -10.50 20.09
CA LYS A 63 6.97 -11.30 21.24
C LYS A 63 7.43 -10.61 22.52
N MET A 64 6.52 -10.45 23.48
CA MET A 64 6.88 -10.01 24.82
C MET A 64 7.48 -11.17 25.62
N SER A 65 8.51 -10.87 26.42
CA SER A 65 8.97 -11.79 27.45
C SER A 65 8.00 -11.81 28.63
N ASP A 66 7.95 -12.94 29.34
CA ASP A 66 7.14 -13.08 30.56
C ASP A 66 7.54 -12.04 31.63
N GLU A 67 8.83 -11.71 31.70
CA GLU A 67 9.35 -10.66 32.58
C GLU A 67 8.75 -9.29 32.25
N ARG A 68 8.75 -8.90 30.97
CA ARG A 68 8.17 -7.64 30.53
C ARG A 68 6.66 -7.60 30.77
N LEU A 69 5.98 -8.74 30.61
CA LEU A 69 4.55 -8.85 30.93
C LEU A 69 4.28 -8.63 32.43
N ALA A 70 5.06 -9.25 33.31
CA ALA A 70 4.95 -9.07 34.76
C ALA A 70 5.23 -7.61 35.18
N GLU A 71 6.21 -6.96 34.56
CA GLU A 71 6.51 -5.55 34.76
C GLU A 71 5.32 -4.67 34.37
N LEU A 72 4.75 -4.86 33.18
CA LEU A 72 3.59 -4.09 32.72
C LEU A 72 2.34 -4.31 33.59
N GLN A 73 2.12 -5.53 34.10
CA GLN A 73 1.04 -5.80 35.05
C GLN A 73 1.23 -5.03 36.37
N THR A 74 2.48 -4.96 36.85
CA THR A 74 2.84 -4.19 38.04
C THR A 74 2.61 -2.69 37.83
N ILE A 75 3.03 -2.15 36.68
CA ILE A 75 2.80 -0.75 36.32
C ILE A 75 1.30 -0.45 36.25
N ARG A 76 0.51 -1.32 35.60
CA ARG A 76 -0.95 -1.17 35.49
C ARG A 76 -1.62 -1.11 36.86
N ALA A 77 -1.24 -1.97 37.79
CA ALA A 77 -1.79 -1.98 39.15
C ALA A 77 -1.51 -0.66 39.90
N LYS A 78 -0.28 -0.13 39.78
CA LYS A 78 0.10 1.14 40.43
C LYS A 78 -0.69 2.33 39.89
N LEU A 79 -0.94 2.37 38.59
CA LEU A 79 -1.72 3.43 37.94
C LEU A 79 -3.22 3.35 38.26
N ALA A 80 -3.76 2.15 38.49
CA ALA A 80 -5.18 1.97 38.83
C ALA A 80 -5.54 2.35 40.27
N HIS A 81 -4.54 2.55 41.14
CA HIS A 81 -4.72 2.96 42.54
C HIS A 81 -4.34 4.44 42.80
N GLN A 82 -4.15 5.22 41.75
CA GLN A 82 -4.15 6.69 41.77
C GLN A 82 -5.53 7.21 41.36
#